data_AF-A0A2W1JG86-F1
#
_entry.id   AF-A0A2W1JG86-F1
#
_cell.length_a   1.000
_cell.length_b   1.000
_cell.length_c   1.000
_cell.angle_alpha   90.00
_cell.angle_beta   90.00
_cell.angle_gamma   90.00
#
_symmetry.space_group_name_H-M   'P 1'
#
loop_
_entity.id
_entity.type
_entity.pdbx_description
1 polymer ?
#
loop_
_entity_poly.entity_id
_entity_poly.type
_entity_poly.pdbx_seq_one_letter_code
_entity_poly.pdbx_strand_id
1 'polypeptide(L)'
;MGEAKRRKKALGATYGNVPPVLVPGSRQFDEHLLKFDEAWAQQLAKWKESAGESTNLDQEQQQIFNEQIKSWMEGYLEPYRPNVQQQLLGGVMDAFYAELDSIRQNNNPDVESQGLFGWLMEILTLYPIFMPYLSSAQKQRYEGPLRDFYDMIIAEKDNMEGEEAEVNQIMIDLFEECFDNEEG
;
A
#
# COMPACT_ATOMS: atom_id res chain seq x y z
N MET A 1 19.54 -39.56 7.19
CA MET A 1 18.88 -38.96 6.00
C MET A 1 17.35 -38.87 6.18
N GLY A 2 16.86 -38.09 7.15
CA GLY A 2 15.42 -38.14 7.54
C GLY A 2 14.70 -36.80 7.72
N GLU A 3 15.41 -35.67 7.75
CA GLU A 3 14.80 -34.38 8.12
C GLU A 3 14.67 -33.39 6.96
N ALA A 4 15.59 -33.39 6.00
CA ALA A 4 15.51 -32.53 4.81
C ALA A 4 14.29 -32.86 3.91
N LYS A 5 13.79 -34.10 3.94
CA LYS A 5 12.57 -34.51 3.22
C LYS A 5 11.27 -34.11 3.94
N ARG A 6 11.30 -33.84 5.25
CA ARG A 6 10.09 -33.43 6.00
C ARG A 6 9.79 -31.94 5.85
N ARG A 7 10.82 -31.08 5.77
CA ARG A 7 10.62 -29.63 5.57
C ARG A 7 10.07 -29.25 4.19
N LYS A 8 10.27 -30.07 3.16
CA LYS A 8 9.64 -29.87 1.84
C LYS A 8 8.15 -30.24 1.76
N LYS A 9 7.59 -30.89 2.79
CA LYS A 9 6.20 -31.38 2.76
C LYS A 9 5.20 -30.44 3.47
N ALA A 10 5.67 -29.40 4.15
CA ALA A 10 4.81 -28.41 4.80
C ALA A 10 4.43 -27.22 3.87
N LEU A 11 5.08 -27.08 2.71
CA LEU A 11 4.80 -26.04 1.71
C LEU A 11 4.04 -26.56 0.48
N GLY A 12 3.50 -27.79 0.53
CA GLY A 12 3.18 -28.57 -0.67
C GLY A 12 1.74 -29.05 -0.82
N ALA A 13 0.73 -28.25 -0.47
CA ALA A 13 -0.67 -28.62 -0.74
C ALA A 13 -1.55 -27.54 -1.39
N THR A 14 -1.16 -26.26 -1.39
CA THR A 14 -1.92 -25.18 -2.03
C THR A 14 -1.13 -24.40 -3.08
N TYR A 15 0.20 -24.31 -2.95
CA TYR A 15 1.09 -23.78 -3.99
C TYR A 15 1.20 -24.76 -5.17
N GLY A 16 0.34 -24.62 -6.19
CA GLY A 16 0.62 -25.23 -7.50
C GLY A 16 -0.54 -25.70 -8.37
N ASN A 17 -1.81 -25.53 -7.99
CA ASN A 17 -2.92 -25.99 -8.84
C ASN A 17 -3.44 -24.96 -9.84
N VAL A 18 -2.99 -23.70 -9.77
CA VAL A 18 -3.31 -22.68 -10.79
C VAL A 18 -2.06 -22.46 -11.64
N PRO A 19 -2.11 -22.76 -12.96
CA PRO A 19 -1.00 -22.43 -13.84
C PRO A 19 -0.77 -20.92 -13.80
N PRO A 20 0.49 -20.46 -13.63
CA PRO A 20 0.77 -19.04 -13.46
C PRO A 20 0.31 -18.26 -14.69
N VAL A 21 -0.34 -17.13 -14.46
CA VAL A 21 -0.83 -16.24 -15.52
C VAL A 21 0.37 -15.75 -16.33
N LEU A 22 0.34 -16.03 -17.64
CA LEU A 22 1.30 -15.50 -18.59
C LEU A 22 0.75 -14.21 -19.18
N VAL A 23 1.49 -13.11 -19.03
CA VAL A 23 1.18 -11.81 -19.62
C VAL A 23 2.28 -11.47 -20.63
N PRO A 24 2.20 -11.97 -21.88
CA PRO A 24 3.31 -11.89 -22.82
C PRO A 24 3.48 -10.55 -23.54
N GLY A 25 2.66 -9.52 -23.28
CA GLY A 25 2.77 -8.21 -23.92
C GLY A 25 2.07 -7.07 -23.18
N SER A 26 2.43 -5.83 -23.51
CA SER A 26 1.95 -4.59 -22.85
C SER A 26 0.43 -4.46 -22.85
N ARG A 27 -0.23 -4.73 -23.98
CA ARG A 27 -1.69 -4.65 -24.07
C ARG A 27 -2.42 -5.61 -23.13
N GLN A 28 -1.89 -6.82 -22.96
CA GLN A 28 -2.46 -7.80 -22.04
C GLN A 28 -2.19 -7.38 -20.59
N PHE A 29 -1.05 -6.73 -20.35
CA PHE A 29 -0.75 -6.15 -19.04
C PHE A 29 -1.74 -5.03 -18.69
N ASP A 30 -2.04 -4.12 -19.61
CA ASP A 30 -3.03 -3.04 -19.39
C ASP A 30 -4.42 -3.61 -19.03
N GLU A 31 -4.83 -4.70 -19.68
CA GLU A 31 -6.08 -5.41 -19.34
C GLU A 31 -6.05 -6.03 -17.93
N HIS A 32 -4.89 -6.51 -17.49
CA HIS A 32 -4.72 -7.04 -16.13
C HIS A 32 -4.63 -5.94 -15.08
N LEU A 33 -4.01 -4.80 -15.40
CA LEU A 33 -3.98 -3.62 -14.54
C LEU A 33 -5.41 -3.07 -14.34
N LEU A 34 -6.18 -2.92 -15.43
CA LEU A 34 -7.57 -2.48 -15.33
C LEU A 34 -8.43 -3.42 -14.48
N LYS A 35 -8.25 -4.75 -14.63
CA LYS A 35 -8.93 -5.74 -13.79
C LYS A 35 -8.48 -5.69 -12.33
N PHE A 36 -7.22 -5.36 -12.09
CA PHE A 36 -6.71 -5.16 -10.73
C PHE A 36 -7.37 -3.93 -10.13
N ASP A 37 -7.38 -2.79 -10.83
CA ASP A 37 -7.97 -1.54 -10.36
C ASP A 37 -9.46 -1.69 -10.06
N GLU A 38 -10.22 -2.36 -10.95
CA GLU A 38 -11.63 -2.66 -10.73
C GLU A 38 -11.85 -3.56 -9.51
N ALA A 39 -11.04 -4.60 -9.35
CA ALA A 39 -11.14 -5.52 -8.21
C ALA A 39 -10.76 -4.82 -6.89
N TRP A 40 -9.72 -3.99 -6.92
CA TRP A 40 -9.27 -3.15 -5.81
C TRP A 40 -10.37 -2.18 -5.38
N ALA A 41 -10.93 -1.41 -6.31
CA ALA A 41 -12.00 -0.45 -6.01
C ALA A 41 -13.25 -1.13 -5.41
N GLN A 42 -13.64 -2.29 -5.96
CA GLN A 42 -14.75 -3.08 -5.42
C GLN A 42 -14.46 -3.60 -4.01
N GLN A 43 -13.24 -4.06 -3.76
CA GLN A 43 -12.86 -4.57 -2.45
C GLN A 43 -12.79 -3.44 -1.40
N LEU A 44 -12.22 -2.30 -1.78
CA LEU A 44 -12.18 -1.10 -0.93
C LEU A 44 -13.59 -0.62 -0.57
N ALA A 45 -14.51 -0.62 -1.54
CA ALA A 45 -15.92 -0.28 -1.28
C ALA A 45 -16.57 -1.23 -0.26
N LYS A 46 -16.34 -2.55 -0.39
CA LYS A 46 -16.88 -3.55 0.57
C LYS A 46 -16.34 -3.36 1.98
N TRP A 47 -15.06 -3.02 2.12
CA TRP A 47 -14.49 -2.76 3.44
C TRP A 47 -15.02 -1.46 4.03
N LYS A 48 -15.17 -0.40 3.23
CA LYS A 48 -15.82 0.86 3.65
C LYS A 48 -17.27 0.63 4.10
N GLU A 49 -18.03 -0.21 3.40
CA GLU A 49 -19.39 -0.61 3.82
C GLU A 49 -19.39 -1.41 5.13
N SER A 50 -18.38 -2.26 5.35
CA SER A 50 -18.28 -3.13 6.53
C SER A 50 -17.79 -2.39 7.78
N ALA A 51 -16.95 -1.37 7.62
CA ALA A 51 -16.42 -0.56 8.72
C ALA A 51 -17.47 0.41 9.31
N GLY A 52 -18.58 0.65 8.60
CA GLY A 52 -19.50 1.75 8.89
C GLY A 52 -18.87 3.10 8.57
N GLU A 53 -19.66 4.17 8.47
CA GLU A 53 -19.18 5.54 8.16
C GLU A 53 -18.22 6.14 9.22
N SER A 54 -17.71 5.34 10.16
CA SER A 54 -16.70 5.78 11.13
C SER A 54 -15.37 5.98 10.41
N THR A 55 -15.03 7.23 10.14
CA THR A 55 -13.71 7.67 9.64
C THR A 55 -12.59 7.50 10.67
N ASN A 56 -12.91 7.20 11.92
CA ASN A 56 -11.95 6.96 12.99
C ASN A 56 -11.94 5.47 13.32
N LEU A 57 -11.07 4.73 12.64
CA LEU A 57 -10.71 3.38 13.07
C LEU A 57 -9.77 3.52 14.26
N ASP A 58 -10.06 2.83 15.37
CA ASP A 58 -9.07 2.68 16.43
C ASP A 58 -7.88 1.82 15.95
N GLN A 59 -6.77 1.82 16.70
CA GLN A 59 -5.56 1.07 16.32
C GLN A 59 -5.82 -0.42 16.05
N GLU A 60 -6.73 -1.04 16.81
CA GLU A 60 -7.07 -2.46 16.64
C GLU A 60 -7.83 -2.69 15.33
N GLN A 61 -8.78 -1.81 15.01
CA GLN A 61 -9.50 -1.82 13.75
C GLN A 61 -8.60 -1.55 12.55
N GLN A 62 -7.62 -0.65 12.69
CA GLN A 62 -6.63 -0.36 11.64
C GLN A 62 -5.74 -1.58 11.37
N GLN A 63 -5.29 -2.28 12.41
CA GLN A 63 -4.53 -3.53 12.25
C GLN A 63 -5.36 -4.61 11.55
N ILE A 64 -6.61 -4.82 11.96
CA ILE A 64 -7.52 -5.78 11.32
C ILE A 64 -7.71 -5.42 9.84
N PHE A 65 -7.88 -4.14 9.53
CA PHE A 65 -8.04 -3.66 8.16
C PHE A 65 -6.77 -3.90 7.33
N ASN A 66 -5.58 -3.62 7.89
CA ASN A 66 -4.31 -3.88 7.23
C ASN A 66 -4.09 -5.37 6.94
N GLU A 67 -4.44 -6.26 7.89
CA GLU A 67 -4.39 -7.71 7.69
C GLU A 67 -5.36 -8.18 6.60
N GLN A 68 -6.56 -7.59 6.52
CA GLN A 68 -7.53 -7.90 5.46
C GLN A 68 -7.02 -7.47 4.09
N ILE A 69 -6.43 -6.28 3.98
CA ILE A 69 -5.82 -5.81 2.73
C ILE A 69 -4.70 -6.75 2.31
N LYS A 70 -3.80 -7.08 3.24
CA LYS A 70 -2.66 -7.97 2.99
C LYS A 70 -3.12 -9.34 2.52
N SER A 71 -4.08 -9.95 3.21
CA SER A 71 -4.61 -11.27 2.86
C SER A 71 -5.30 -11.27 1.49
N TRP A 72 -6.10 -10.24 1.19
CA TRP A 72 -6.74 -10.11 -0.11
C TRP A 72 -5.72 -9.94 -1.23
N MET A 73 -4.71 -9.10 -1.02
CA MET A 73 -3.63 -8.88 -1.98
C MET A 73 -2.82 -10.14 -2.25
N GLU A 74 -2.41 -10.85 -1.20
CA GLU A 74 -1.69 -12.12 -1.32
C GLU A 74 -2.49 -13.13 -2.15
N GLY A 75 -3.80 -13.24 -1.89
CA GLY A 75 -4.70 -14.11 -2.66
C GLY A 75 -4.90 -13.66 -4.12
N TYR A 76 -5.02 -12.36 -4.38
CA TYR A 76 -5.16 -11.85 -5.75
C TYR A 76 -3.88 -12.06 -6.57
N LEU A 77 -2.72 -11.84 -5.94
CA LEU A 77 -1.41 -11.90 -6.59
C LEU A 77 -0.85 -13.31 -6.73
N GLU A 78 -1.32 -14.28 -5.93
CA GLU A 78 -0.87 -15.70 -5.96
C GLU A 78 -0.76 -16.31 -7.37
N PRO A 79 -1.71 -16.09 -8.30
CA PRO A 79 -1.63 -16.68 -9.64
C PRO A 79 -0.60 -16.01 -10.57
N TYR A 80 -0.10 -14.83 -10.21
CA TYR A 80 0.81 -14.05 -11.04
C TYR A 80 2.27 -14.38 -10.72
N ARG A 81 3.15 -14.26 -11.73
CA ARG A 81 4.60 -14.37 -11.53
C ARG A 81 5.14 -13.13 -10.82
N PRO A 82 6.26 -13.22 -10.07
CA PRO A 82 6.82 -12.08 -9.33
C PRO A 82 7.04 -10.82 -10.17
N ASN A 83 7.51 -10.97 -11.42
CA ASN A 83 7.70 -9.85 -12.33
C ASN A 83 6.38 -9.16 -12.73
N VAL A 84 5.29 -9.92 -12.82
CA VAL A 84 3.96 -9.38 -13.13
C VAL A 84 3.35 -8.73 -11.89
N GLN A 85 3.51 -9.35 -10.71
CA GLN A 85 3.10 -8.75 -9.43
C GLN A 85 3.76 -7.38 -9.23
N GLN A 86 5.07 -7.30 -9.43
CA GLN A 86 5.84 -6.07 -9.34
C GLN A 86 5.36 -4.99 -10.32
N GLN A 87 5.04 -5.38 -11.56
CA GLN A 87 4.53 -4.44 -12.55
C GLN A 87 3.12 -3.96 -12.19
N LEU A 88 2.23 -4.85 -11.77
CA LEU A 88 0.85 -4.50 -11.38
C LEU A 88 0.86 -3.51 -10.21
N LEU A 89 1.53 -3.86 -9.11
CA LEU A 89 1.59 -2.98 -7.94
C LEU A 89 2.38 -1.69 -8.22
N GLY A 90 3.41 -1.76 -9.07
CA GLY A 90 4.09 -0.57 -9.58
C GLY A 90 3.17 0.37 -10.35
N GLY A 91 2.29 -0.17 -11.20
CA GLY A 91 1.30 0.62 -11.94
C GLY A 91 0.30 1.31 -11.04
N VAL A 92 -0.16 0.61 -9.99
CA VAL A 92 -1.07 1.17 -8.97
C VAL A 92 -0.39 2.29 -8.21
N MET A 93 0.85 2.09 -7.76
CA MET A 93 1.64 3.13 -7.11
C MET A 93 1.84 4.33 -8.05
N ASP A 94 2.18 4.10 -9.32
CA ASP A 94 2.32 5.19 -10.30
C ASP A 94 1.03 6.01 -10.45
N ALA A 95 -0.14 5.36 -10.40
CA ALA A 95 -1.44 6.06 -10.41
C ALA A 95 -1.68 6.87 -9.13
N PHE A 96 -1.38 6.30 -7.96
CA PHE A 96 -1.46 7.03 -6.68
C PHE A 96 -0.56 8.26 -6.65
N TYR A 97 0.66 8.19 -7.19
CA TYR A 97 1.56 9.35 -7.25
C TYR A 97 1.15 10.37 -8.32
N ALA A 98 0.49 9.93 -9.40
CA ALA A 98 -0.11 10.86 -10.36
C ALA A 98 -1.29 11.64 -9.73
N GLU A 99 -2.03 11.04 -8.80
CA GLU A 99 -3.07 11.73 -8.03
C GLU A 99 -2.46 12.82 -7.13
N LEU A 100 -1.34 12.55 -6.47
CA LEU A 100 -0.60 13.57 -5.71
C LEU A 100 -0.26 14.80 -6.57
N ASP A 101 0.25 14.58 -7.78
CA ASP A 101 0.55 15.67 -8.71
C ASP A 101 -0.71 16.45 -9.11
N SER A 102 -1.85 15.76 -9.26
CA SER A 102 -3.15 16.40 -9.53
C SER A 102 -3.65 17.23 -8.34
N ILE A 103 -3.49 16.73 -7.11
CA ILE A 103 -3.87 17.45 -5.88
C ILE A 103 -3.05 18.74 -5.77
N ARG A 104 -1.74 18.68 -5.99
CA ARG A 104 -0.82 19.83 -5.93
C ARG A 104 -1.07 20.88 -7.03
N GLN A 105 -1.73 20.50 -8.12
CA GLN A 105 -2.11 21.44 -9.19
C GLN A 105 -3.43 22.17 -8.91
N ASN A 106 -4.11 21.83 -7.80
CA ASN A 106 -5.34 22.51 -7.43
C ASN A 106 -5.04 23.92 -6.90
N ASN A 107 -5.74 24.93 -7.40
CA ASN A 107 -5.52 26.33 -7.01
C ASN A 107 -6.27 26.72 -5.72
N ASN A 108 -6.98 25.77 -5.08
CA ASN A 108 -7.69 26.00 -3.83
C ASN A 108 -6.95 25.35 -2.65
N PRO A 109 -6.35 26.15 -1.74
CA PRO A 109 -5.56 25.64 -0.61
C PRO A 109 -6.32 24.68 0.30
N ASP A 110 -7.60 24.92 0.59
CA ASP A 110 -8.37 24.06 1.49
C ASP A 110 -8.61 22.66 0.87
N VAL A 111 -8.85 22.63 -0.44
CA VAL A 111 -9.05 21.38 -1.18
C VAL A 111 -7.72 20.65 -1.37
N GLU A 112 -6.63 21.38 -1.57
CA GLU A 112 -5.28 20.83 -1.61
C GLU A 112 -4.92 20.19 -0.27
N SER A 113 -5.09 20.89 0.86
CA SER A 113 -4.77 20.35 2.19
C SER A 113 -5.59 19.11 2.54
N GLN A 114 -6.91 19.11 2.28
CA GLN A 114 -7.75 17.93 2.50
C GLN A 114 -7.38 16.77 1.58
N GLY A 115 -7.11 17.05 0.31
CA GLY A 115 -6.67 16.04 -0.67
C GLY A 115 -5.33 15.43 -0.28
N LEU A 116 -4.36 16.25 0.14
CA LEU A 116 -3.05 15.80 0.60
C LEU A 116 -3.17 14.93 1.84
N PHE A 117 -3.99 15.31 2.82
CA PHE A 117 -4.20 14.51 4.02
C PHE A 117 -4.83 13.15 3.70
N GLY A 118 -5.88 13.13 2.87
CA GLY A 118 -6.52 11.89 2.42
C GLY A 118 -5.53 10.97 1.68
N TRP A 119 -4.79 11.54 0.73
CA TRP A 119 -3.76 10.82 -0.01
C TRP A 119 -2.68 10.25 0.93
N LEU A 120 -2.24 11.04 1.91
CA LEU A 120 -1.18 10.64 2.83
C LEU A 120 -1.60 9.49 3.74
N MET A 121 -2.83 9.51 4.25
CA MET A 121 -3.38 8.38 5.02
C MET A 121 -3.48 7.09 4.18
N GLU A 122 -3.92 7.21 2.93
CA GLU A 122 -4.04 6.05 2.03
C GLU A 122 -2.66 5.48 1.67
N ILE A 123 -1.70 6.33 1.31
CA ILE A 123 -0.38 5.85 0.90
C ILE A 123 0.42 5.26 2.07
N LEU A 124 0.32 5.82 3.27
CA LEU A 124 0.96 5.27 4.47
C LEU A 124 0.36 3.92 4.87
N THR A 125 -0.91 3.68 4.53
CA THR A 125 -1.55 2.38 4.74
C THR A 125 -1.11 1.35 3.69
N LEU A 126 -1.02 1.77 2.41
CA LEU A 126 -0.79 0.84 1.30
C LEU A 126 0.68 0.54 1.04
N TYR A 127 1.55 1.54 1.23
CA TYR A 127 2.98 1.41 0.92
C TYR A 127 3.66 0.24 1.66
N PRO A 128 3.49 0.05 2.98
CA PRO A 128 4.06 -1.10 3.69
C PRO A 128 3.60 -2.44 3.14
N ILE A 129 2.35 -2.52 2.67
CA ILE A 129 1.76 -3.75 2.15
C ILE A 129 2.29 -4.05 0.73
N PHE A 130 2.55 -3.01 -0.05
CA PHE A 130 3.02 -3.15 -1.44
C PHE A 130 4.54 -3.35 -1.49
N MET A 131 5.27 -2.81 -0.52
CA MET A 131 6.74 -2.81 -0.45
C MET A 131 7.39 -4.18 -0.75
N PRO A 132 6.91 -5.33 -0.22
CA PRO A 132 7.53 -6.63 -0.48
C PRO A 132 7.55 -7.05 -1.96
N TYR A 133 6.67 -6.46 -2.78
CA TYR A 133 6.50 -6.79 -4.19
C TYR A 133 7.17 -5.78 -5.12
N LEU A 134 7.65 -4.65 -4.58
CA LEU A 134 8.30 -3.60 -5.36
C LEU A 134 9.79 -3.89 -5.56
N SER A 135 10.32 -3.53 -6.74
CA SER A 135 11.77 -3.55 -6.94
C SER A 135 12.46 -2.45 -6.13
N SER A 136 13.77 -2.61 -5.87
CA SER A 136 14.57 -1.60 -5.18
C SER A 136 14.48 -0.21 -5.83
N ALA A 137 14.43 -0.14 -7.17
CA ALA A 137 14.28 1.13 -7.88
C ALA A 137 12.90 1.76 -7.66
N GLN A 138 11.84 0.95 -7.57
CA GLN A 138 10.49 1.44 -7.27
C GLN A 138 10.37 1.91 -5.83
N LYS A 139 10.94 1.15 -4.86
CA LYS A 139 10.99 1.56 -3.45
C LYS A 139 11.61 2.95 -3.32
N GLN A 140 12.81 3.14 -3.85
CA GLN A 140 13.48 4.45 -3.83
C GLN A 140 12.66 5.57 -4.49
N ARG A 141 11.98 5.27 -5.60
CA ARG A 141 11.15 6.26 -6.32
C ARG A 141 9.95 6.72 -5.49
N TYR A 142 9.29 5.82 -4.78
CA TYR A 142 8.09 6.14 -4.00
C TYR A 142 8.42 6.60 -2.58
N GLU A 143 9.50 6.12 -1.99
CA GLU A 143 9.91 6.54 -0.64
C GLU A 143 10.31 8.01 -0.61
N GLY A 144 10.96 8.53 -1.66
CA GLY A 144 11.45 9.91 -1.71
C GLY A 144 10.39 10.96 -1.34
N PRO A 145 9.25 11.04 -2.04
CA PRO A 145 8.20 12.00 -1.69
C PRO A 145 7.57 11.77 -0.32
N LEU A 146 7.49 10.52 0.17
CA LEU A 146 7.02 10.24 1.54
C LEU A 146 8.00 10.80 2.58
N ARG A 147 9.30 10.67 2.30
CA ARG A 147 10.36 11.20 3.16
C ARG A 147 10.33 12.73 3.23
N ASP A 148 10.03 13.40 2.11
CA ASP A 148 9.84 14.86 2.11
C ASP A 148 8.69 15.29 3.04
N PHE A 149 7.57 14.54 3.06
CA PHE A 149 6.46 14.80 3.98
C PHE A 149 6.83 14.50 5.44
N TYR A 150 7.54 13.39 5.69
CA TYR A 150 8.02 13.05 7.03
C TYR A 150 8.95 14.13 7.58
N ASP A 151 9.92 14.58 6.79
CA ASP A 151 10.88 15.62 7.19
C ASP A 151 10.16 16.94 7.52
N MET A 152 9.11 17.28 6.78
CA MET A 152 8.27 18.46 7.05
C MET A 152 7.52 18.34 8.38
N ILE A 153 6.89 17.18 8.65
CA ILE A 153 6.13 16.95 9.87
C ILE A 153 7.07 16.94 11.09
N ILE A 154 8.23 16.31 10.97
CA ILE A 154 9.26 16.29 12.01
C ILE A 154 9.80 17.69 12.30
N ALA A 155 10.02 18.52 11.28
CA ALA A 155 10.50 19.89 11.46
C ALA A 155 9.52 20.77 12.26
N GLU A 156 8.22 20.46 12.20
CA GLU A 156 7.17 21.19 12.92
C GLU A 156 6.77 20.54 14.25
N LYS A 157 7.35 19.38 14.59
CA LYS A 157 6.97 18.58 15.78
C LYS A 157 6.98 19.37 17.08
N ASP A 158 8.00 20.19 17.29
CA ASP A 158 8.19 20.96 18.54
C ASP A 158 7.37 22.26 18.56
N ASN A 159 6.74 22.64 17.45
CA ASN A 159 5.96 23.88 17.31
C ASN A 159 4.45 23.66 17.51
N MET A 160 3.99 22.42 17.65
CA MET A 160 2.58 22.07 17.78
C MET A 160 2.19 21.75 19.23
N GLU A 161 0.97 22.12 19.62
CA GLU A 161 0.42 21.86 20.95
C GLU A 161 -1.02 21.30 20.86
N GLY A 162 -1.43 20.53 21.87
CA GLY A 162 -2.80 20.01 21.95
C GLY A 162 -3.10 18.92 20.91
N GLU A 163 -4.30 18.96 20.32
CA GLU A 163 -4.78 17.94 19.37
C GLU A 163 -3.91 17.84 18.11
N GLU A 164 -3.30 18.95 17.66
CA GLU A 164 -2.40 18.95 16.50
C GLU A 164 -1.13 18.13 16.76
N ALA A 165 -0.58 18.19 17.98
CA ALA A 165 0.58 17.40 18.36
C ALA A 165 0.26 15.89 18.40
N GLU A 166 -0.95 15.52 18.85
CA GLU A 166 -1.40 14.13 18.86
C GLU A 166 -1.55 13.56 17.45
N VAL A 167 -2.19 14.30 16.54
CA VAL A 167 -2.33 13.90 15.13
C VAL A 167 -0.97 13.77 14.44
N ASN A 168 -0.07 14.74 14.66
CA ASN A 168 1.27 14.66 14.10
C ASN A 168 2.07 13.48 14.62
N GLN A 169 1.93 13.14 15.90
CA GLN A 169 2.61 11.97 16.44
C GLN A 169 2.09 10.67 15.81
N ILE A 170 0.77 10.54 15.59
CA ILE A 170 0.20 9.40 14.85
C ILE A 170 0.77 9.31 13.43
N MET A 171 0.87 10.45 12.74
CA MET A 171 1.45 10.49 11.39
C MET A 171 2.91 10.06 11.39
N ILE A 172 3.72 10.57 12.33
CA ILE A 172 5.13 10.18 12.51
C ILE A 172 5.25 8.67 12.71
N ASP A 173 4.43 8.08 13.58
CA ASP A 173 4.46 6.65 13.85
C ASP A 173 4.16 5.84 12.58
N LEU A 174 3.17 6.27 11.77
CA LEU A 174 2.83 5.62 10.48
C LEU A 174 3.96 5.75 9.44
N PHE A 175 4.66 6.88 9.39
CA PHE A 175 5.84 7.03 8.53
C PHE A 175 6.99 6.13 8.97
N GLU A 176 7.24 6.04 10.28
CA GLU A 176 8.29 5.18 10.83
C GLU A 176 7.99 3.71 10.50
N GLU A 177 6.74 3.26 10.60
CA GLU A 177 6.34 1.93 10.13
C GLU A 177 6.60 1.71 8.62
N CYS A 178 6.50 2.76 7.80
CA CYS A 178 6.83 2.67 6.38
C CYS A 178 8.34 2.53 6.11
N PHE A 179 9.20 3.11 6.95
CA PHE A 179 10.65 3.13 6.75
C PHE A 179 11.39 2.02 7.51
N ASP A 180 10.89 1.58 8.67
CA ASP A 180 11.52 0.54 9.50
C ASP A 180 11.41 -0.88 8.90
N ASN A 181 10.52 -1.08 7.92
CA ASN A 181 10.40 -2.34 7.19
C ASN A 181 11.58 -2.62 6.23
N GLU A 182 12.63 -1.78 6.19
CA GLU A 182 13.85 -2.00 5.40
C GLU A 182 14.85 -3.02 5.99
N GLU A 183 14.66 -3.52 7.23
CA GLU A 183 15.60 -4.49 7.87
C GLU A 183 15.24 -5.99 7.75
N GLY A 184 14.26 -6.37 6.91
CA GLY A 184 13.78 -7.77 6.77
C GLY A 184 14.32 -8.57 5.58
#